data_AF-A0A397IPW9-F1
#
_entry.id   AF-A0A397IPW9-F1
#
_cell.length_a   1.000
_cell.length_b   1.000
_cell.length_c   1.000
_cell.angle_alpha   90.00
_cell.angle_beta   90.00
_cell.angle_gamma   90.00
#
_symmetry.space_group_name_H-M   'P 1'
#
loop_
_entity.id
_entity.type
_entity.pdbx_description
1 polymer ?
#
loop_
_entity_poly.entity_id
_entity_poly.type
_entity_poly.pdbx_seq_one_letter_code
_entity_poly.pdbx_strand_id
1 'polypeptide(L)'
;MAGDDHHNSLLKDPAIERWGNMRSGGATKYFRFSGPNIRMALLCCVILPVGLYFVALEHDDKWDLTAKTRGSKFEDYIKKKPKKE
;
A
#
# COMPACT_ATOMS: atom_id res chain seq x y z
N MET A 1 -15.40 35.74 10.06
CA MET A 1 -14.01 36.23 10.07
C MET A 1 -13.94 37.32 9.02
N ALA A 2 -13.63 38.55 9.42
CA ALA A 2 -13.49 39.68 8.51
C ALA A 2 -12.06 39.71 7.98
N GLY A 3 -11.89 39.39 6.70
CA GLY A 3 -10.61 39.38 6.00
C GLY A 3 -10.80 40.05 4.64
N ASP A 4 -10.18 41.22 4.52
CA ASP A 4 -9.87 42.02 3.34
C ASP A 4 -10.17 41.37 1.96
N ASP A 5 -11.17 41.89 1.26
CA ASP A 5 -11.90 41.26 0.15
C ASP A 5 -11.20 41.20 -1.23
N HIS A 6 -9.93 41.61 -1.39
CA HIS A 6 -9.43 41.90 -2.75
C HIS A 6 -8.00 41.47 -3.12
N HIS A 7 -7.51 40.33 -2.60
CA HIS A 7 -6.27 39.72 -3.09
C HIS A 7 -6.53 38.30 -3.64
N ASN A 8 -7.35 38.19 -4.69
CA ASN A 8 -7.37 36.99 -5.54
C ASN A 8 -6.06 36.96 -6.36
N SER A 9 -4.95 36.64 -5.69
CA SER A 9 -3.62 36.49 -6.29
C SER A 9 -3.54 35.30 -7.26
N LEU A 10 -4.50 34.38 -7.16
CA LEU A 10 -4.61 33.20 -8.02
C LEU A 10 -5.77 33.36 -9.00
N LEU A 11 -5.48 33.16 -10.29
CA LEU A 11 -6.51 33.01 -11.30
C LEU A 11 -7.29 31.73 -11.00
N LYS A 12 -8.56 31.84 -10.62
CA LYS A 12 -9.41 30.68 -10.35
C LYS A 12 -10.00 30.16 -11.66
N ASP A 13 -9.49 29.03 -12.13
CA ASP A 13 -10.08 28.30 -13.24
C ASP A 13 -11.22 27.40 -12.71
N PRO A 14 -12.48 27.60 -13.15
CA PRO A 14 -13.60 26.76 -12.72
C PRO A 14 -13.39 25.28 -13.08
N ALA A 15 -12.61 24.95 -14.11
CA ALA A 15 -12.31 23.56 -14.46
C ALA A 15 -11.42 22.89 -13.41
N ILE A 16 -10.40 23.60 -12.90
CA ILE A 16 -9.48 23.09 -11.87
C ILE A 16 -10.20 22.92 -10.54
N GLU A 17 -11.01 23.90 -10.15
CA GLU A 17 -11.82 23.83 -8.92
C GLU A 17 -12.81 22.65 -8.97
N ARG A 18 -13.45 22.43 -10.13
CA ARG A 18 -14.36 21.30 -10.32
C ARG A 18 -13.62 19.96 -10.26
N TRP A 19 -12.45 19.84 -10.89
CA TRP A 19 -11.63 18.63 -10.80
C TRP A 19 -11.19 18.36 -9.36
N GLY A 20 -10.74 19.39 -8.63
CA GLY A 20 -10.38 19.30 -7.22
C GLY A 20 -11.55 18.82 -6.37
N ASN A 21 -12.75 19.37 -6.59
CA ASN A 21 -13.96 18.94 -5.90
C ASN A 21 -14.36 17.49 -6.23
N MET A 22 -14.25 17.07 -7.49
CA MET A 22 -14.52 15.70 -7.91
C MET A 22 -13.58 14.70 -7.22
N ARG A 23 -12.30 15.04 -7.07
CA ARG A 23 -11.30 14.18 -6.43
C ARG A 23 -11.47 14.12 -4.91
N SER A 24 -11.62 15.27 -4.26
CA SER A 24 -11.62 15.37 -2.80
C SER A 24 -12.95 14.97 -2.16
N GLY A 25 -14.08 15.33 -2.76
CA GLY A 25 -15.41 15.03 -2.22
C GLY A 25 -16.24 14.09 -3.08
N GLY A 26 -16.06 14.13 -4.41
CA GLY A 26 -16.85 13.33 -5.33
C GLY A 26 -16.56 11.82 -5.27
N ALA A 27 -15.30 11.44 -5.09
CA ALA A 27 -14.87 10.04 -5.13
C ALA A 27 -15.54 9.16 -4.07
N THR A 28 -15.73 9.67 -2.85
CA THR A 28 -16.38 8.94 -1.75
C THR A 28 -17.90 9.08 -1.78
N LYS A 29 -18.43 10.27 -2.13
CA LYS A 29 -19.87 10.55 -2.14
C LYS A 29 -20.62 9.78 -3.23
N TYR A 30 -20.02 9.58 -4.39
CA TYR A 30 -20.65 8.92 -5.54
C TYR A 30 -20.12 7.50 -5.79
N PHE A 31 -19.41 6.93 -4.84
CA PHE A 31 -18.87 5.58 -4.97
C PHE A 31 -19.99 4.55 -5.11
N ARG A 32 -19.80 3.59 -6.01
CA ARG A 32 -20.71 2.44 -6.19
C ARG A 32 -19.93 1.15 -6.17
N PHE A 33 -20.47 0.17 -5.45
CA PHE A 33 -19.99 -1.20 -5.46
C PHE A 33 -20.40 -1.88 -6.78
N SER A 34 -19.55 -1.73 -7.80
CA SER A 34 -19.66 -2.45 -9.06
C SER A 34 -18.73 -3.67 -9.06
N GLY A 35 -19.02 -4.65 -9.91
CA GLY A 35 -18.18 -5.85 -10.05
C GLY A 35 -16.68 -5.53 -10.23
N PRO A 36 -16.29 -4.63 -11.15
CA PRO A 36 -14.90 -4.21 -11.31
C PRO A 36 -14.30 -3.55 -10.06
N ASN A 37 -15.03 -2.64 -9.40
CA ASN A 37 -14.54 -1.93 -8.22
C ASN A 37 -14.31 -2.87 -7.04
N ILE A 38 -15.24 -3.82 -6.82
CA ILE A 38 -15.10 -4.83 -5.76
C ILE A 38 -13.91 -5.74 -6.02
N ARG A 39 -13.70 -6.20 -7.27
CA ARG A 39 -12.56 -7.05 -7.61
C ARG A 39 -11.23 -6.36 -7.32
N MET A 40 -11.11 -5.09 -7.70
CA MET A 40 -9.90 -4.30 -7.40
C MET A 40 -9.70 -4.13 -5.90
N ALA A 41 -10.77 -3.80 -5.16
CA ALA A 41 -10.71 -3.66 -3.71
C ALA A 41 -10.28 -4.96 -3.03
N LEU A 42 -10.82 -6.12 -3.44
CA LEU A 42 -10.42 -7.42 -2.89
C LEU A 42 -8.98 -7.78 -3.23
N LEU A 43 -8.53 -7.51 -4.46
CA LEU A 43 -7.15 -7.76 -4.86
C LEU A 43 -6.15 -6.96 -4.02
N CYS A 44 -6.37 -5.65 -3.91
CA CYS A 44 -5.42 -4.76 -3.24
C CYS A 44 -5.52 -4.81 -1.71
N CYS A 45 -6.73 -4.87 -1.15
CA CYS A 45 -6.93 -4.76 0.30
C CYS A 45 -6.96 -6.11 1.03
N VAL A 46 -7.16 -7.23 0.31
CA VAL A 46 -7.27 -8.56 0.95
C VAL A 46 -6.22 -9.50 0.41
N ILE A 47 -6.24 -9.78 -0.91
CA ILE A 47 -5.40 -10.82 -1.51
C ILE A 47 -3.91 -10.46 -1.36
N LEU A 48 -3.55 -9.22 -1.68
CA LEU A 48 -2.16 -8.75 -1.58
C LEU A 48 -1.62 -8.79 -0.15
N PRO A 49 -2.27 -8.19 0.88
CA PRO A 49 -1.74 -8.24 2.24
C PRO A 49 -1.76 -9.65 2.85
N VAL A 50 -2.79 -10.47 2.57
CA VAL A 50 -2.82 -11.85 3.06
C VAL A 50 -1.73 -12.70 2.40
N GLY A 51 -1.53 -12.54 1.09
CA GLY A 51 -0.46 -13.23 0.37
C GLY A 51 0.92 -12.84 0.89
N LEU A 52 1.17 -11.53 1.08
CA LEU A 52 2.41 -11.04 1.67
C LEU A 52 2.61 -11.56 3.10
N TYR A 53 1.56 -11.56 3.92
CA TYR A 53 1.62 -12.06 5.28
C TYR A 53 1.93 -13.56 5.33
N PHE A 54 1.33 -14.35 4.43
CA PHE A 54 1.59 -15.78 4.36
C PHE A 54 3.04 -16.07 3.96
N VAL A 55 3.55 -15.36 2.94
CA VAL A 55 4.97 -15.45 2.55
C VAL A 55 5.87 -15.01 3.70
N ALA A 56 5.51 -13.96 4.42
CA ALA A 56 6.26 -13.50 5.58
C ALA A 56 6.32 -14.61 6.65
N LEU A 57 5.19 -15.23 7.02
CA LEU A 57 5.17 -16.32 7.98
C LEU A 57 5.99 -17.55 7.57
N GLU A 58 6.01 -17.89 6.27
CA GLU A 58 6.79 -19.04 5.79
C GLU A 58 8.30 -18.76 5.78
N HIS A 59 8.67 -17.51 5.51
CA HIS A 59 10.06 -17.08 5.39
C HIS A 59 10.61 -16.39 6.64
N ASP A 60 9.78 -16.17 7.66
CA ASP A 60 10.19 -15.55 8.91
C ASP A 60 11.25 -16.41 9.59
N ASP A 61 12.39 -15.77 9.87
CA ASP A 61 13.59 -16.36 10.48
C ASP A 61 14.12 -17.66 9.82
N LYS A 62 13.79 -17.90 8.54
CA LYS A 62 14.26 -19.10 7.82
C LYS A 62 15.73 -19.01 7.42
N TRP A 63 16.23 -17.80 7.18
CA TRP A 63 17.57 -17.58 6.64
C TRP A 63 18.36 -16.62 7.52
N ASP A 64 19.56 -17.04 7.91
CA ASP A 64 20.52 -16.17 8.58
C ASP A 64 21.66 -15.85 7.62
N LEU A 65 21.63 -14.66 7.02
CA LEU A 65 22.67 -14.27 6.05
C LEU A 65 23.82 -13.52 6.72
N THR A 66 23.90 -13.54 8.05
CA THR A 66 24.96 -12.89 8.81
C THR A 66 26.31 -13.53 8.44
N ALA A 67 27.28 -12.70 8.05
CA ALA A 67 28.63 -13.12 7.63
C ALA A 67 28.70 -14.07 6.42
N LYS A 68 27.78 -13.94 5.44
CA LYS A 68 27.86 -14.72 4.19
C LYS A 68 29.11 -14.38 3.35
N THR A 69 29.99 -15.38 3.14
CA THR A 69 31.23 -15.24 2.34
C THR A 69 31.00 -15.51 0.85
N ARG A 70 31.84 -14.94 -0.03
CA ARG A 70 31.79 -15.22 -1.48
C ARG A 70 32.16 -16.69 -1.75
N GLY A 71 31.21 -17.48 -2.25
CA GLY A 71 31.39 -18.89 -2.60
C GLY A 71 30.69 -19.90 -1.67
N SER A 72 30.10 -19.46 -0.56
CA SER A 72 29.29 -20.33 0.30
C SER A 72 27.91 -20.61 -0.30
N LYS A 73 27.39 -21.81 -0.05
CA LYS A 73 26.10 -22.25 -0.59
C LYS A 73 24.96 -21.65 0.23
N PHE A 74 23.81 -21.41 -0.41
CA PHE A 74 22.65 -20.83 0.26
C PHE A 74 22.05 -21.76 1.33
N GLU A 75 22.20 -23.08 1.15
CA GLU A 75 21.73 -24.12 2.07
C GLU A 75 22.38 -24.05 3.45
N ASP A 76 23.63 -23.58 3.52
CA ASP A 76 24.40 -23.48 4.77
C ASP A 76 23.80 -22.45 5.74
N TYR A 77 22.96 -21.54 5.23
CA TYR A 77 22.36 -20.41 5.97
C TYR A 77 20.89 -20.65 6.33
N ILE A 78 20.36 -21.84 6.06
CA ILE A 78 19.00 -22.23 6.49
C ILE A 78 19.06 -22.54 7.99
N LYS A 79 18.38 -21.74 8.82
CA LYS A 79 18.27 -22.00 10.26
C LYS A 79 17.51 -23.32 10.47
N LYS A 80 18.14 -24.31 11.12
CA LYS A 80 17.44 -25.54 11.54
C LYS A 80 16.54 -25.22 12.73
N LYS A 81 15.24 -25.52 12.62
CA LYS A 81 14.29 -25.32 13.74
C LYS A 81 14.79 -26.08 14.98
N PRO A 82 14.74 -25.48 16.19
CA PRO A 82 15.12 -26.19 17.40
C PRO A 82 14.21 -27.41 17.59
N LYS A 83 14.80 -28.54 17.98
CA LYS A 83 14.05 -29.73 18.40
C LYS A 83 13.20 -29.31 19.60
N LYS A 84 11.86 -29.37 19.47
CA LYS A 84 10.99 -29.32 20.66
C LYS A 84 11.24 -30.61 21.44
N GLU A 85 11.76 -30.47 22.66
CA GLU A 85 11.86 -31.54 23.65
C GLU A 85 10.49 -32.06 24.08
#